data_AF-A0AA50CHR5-F1
#
_entry.id   AF-A0AA50CHR5-F1
#
_cell.length_a   1.000
_cell.length_b   1.000
_cell.length_c   1.000
_cell.angle_alpha   90.00
_cell.angle_beta   90.00
_cell.angle_gamma   90.00
#
_symmetry.space_group_name_H-M   'P 1'
#
loop_
_entity.id
_entity.type
_entity.pdbx_description
1 polymer ?
#
loop_
_entity_poly.entity_id
_entity_poly.type
_entity_poly.pdbx_seq_one_letter_code
_entity_poly.pdbx_strand_id
1 'polypeptide(L)'
;MKNLTCLLPCLPALFLLAACSAPSAQTPAGERPMDEVPRQTRLANGDRQYAFRNGCVIVLEARRAVVKSEGDVCALHHRDIALLYASGD
;
A
#
# COMPACT_ATOMS: atom_id res chain seq x y z
N MET A 1 -48.21 -22.66 49.10
CA MET A 1 -47.65 -24.02 49.14
C MET A 1 -46.95 -24.30 47.82
N LYS A 2 -45.69 -24.74 47.92
CA LYS A 2 -44.86 -25.44 46.92
C LYS A 2 -44.27 -24.63 45.74
N ASN A 3 -43.04 -24.23 46.03
CA ASN A 3 -41.93 -23.90 45.14
C ASN A 3 -41.44 -25.13 44.35
N LEU A 4 -40.47 -24.88 43.45
CA LEU A 4 -39.39 -25.79 43.01
C LEU A 4 -39.84 -26.83 41.94
N THR A 5 -39.20 -26.97 40.76
CA THR A 5 -37.76 -27.20 40.59
C THR A 5 -37.37 -27.11 39.10
N CYS A 6 -36.13 -26.66 38.89
CA CYS A 6 -35.23 -26.71 37.73
C CYS A 6 -35.55 -27.71 36.61
N LEU A 7 -35.24 -27.31 35.38
CA LEU A 7 -34.16 -27.94 34.61
C LEU A 7 -33.79 -27.09 33.38
N LEU A 8 -32.68 -26.35 33.53
CA LEU A 8 -31.79 -26.01 32.43
C LEU A 8 -31.40 -27.30 31.69
N PRO A 9 -31.26 -27.23 30.36
CA PRO A 9 -30.01 -27.71 29.78
C PRO A 9 -29.26 -26.58 29.09
N CYS A 10 -27.96 -26.53 29.40
CA CYS A 10 -26.89 -25.90 28.64
C CYS A 10 -27.05 -26.09 27.12
N LEU A 11 -26.80 -25.00 26.39
CA LEU A 11 -25.85 -24.81 25.28
C LEU A 11 -25.53 -26.01 24.35
N PRO A 12 -25.27 -25.83 23.03
CA PRO A 12 -24.68 -24.61 22.45
C PRO A 12 -25.11 -24.26 20.99
N ALA A 13 -24.54 -23.15 20.53
CA ALA A 13 -24.01 -22.97 19.17
C ALA A 13 -24.93 -22.62 18.00
N LEU A 14 -24.37 -21.74 17.17
CA LEU A 14 -24.68 -21.54 15.76
C LEU A 14 -25.93 -20.71 15.45
N PHE A 15 -26.02 -19.53 16.06
CA PHE A 15 -26.52 -18.40 15.27
C PHE A 15 -25.50 -18.14 14.16
N LEU A 16 -25.87 -18.65 12.98
CA LEU A 16 -25.17 -18.57 11.72
C LEU A 16 -24.73 -17.11 11.47
N LEU A 17 -23.42 -16.88 11.65
CA LEU A 17 -22.68 -15.85 10.93
C LEU A 17 -22.80 -16.19 9.44
N ALA A 18 -23.94 -15.87 8.83
CA ALA A 18 -24.10 -15.78 7.39
C ALA A 18 -23.37 -14.50 6.92
N ALA A 19 -22.05 -14.50 7.08
CA ALA A 19 -21.19 -13.60 6.34
C ALA A 19 -21.25 -14.07 4.89
N CYS A 20 -22.07 -13.41 4.08
CA CYS A 20 -21.92 -13.43 2.64
C CYS A 20 -20.52 -12.85 2.33
N SER A 21 -19.52 -13.72 2.24
CA SER A 21 -18.33 -13.45 1.44
C SER A 21 -18.78 -13.43 -0.01
N ALA A 22 -19.29 -12.27 -0.44
CA ALA A 22 -19.33 -11.97 -1.87
C ALA A 22 -17.91 -12.21 -2.38
N PRO A 23 -17.71 -13.01 -3.44
CA PRO A 23 -16.40 -13.08 -4.07
C PRO A 23 -16.11 -11.68 -4.57
N SER A 24 -15.29 -10.94 -3.83
CA SER A 24 -14.66 -9.72 -4.30
C SER A 24 -13.93 -10.14 -5.55
N ALA A 25 -14.45 -9.72 -6.71
CA ALA A 25 -13.87 -9.99 -8.01
C ALA A 25 -12.38 -9.70 -7.87
N GLN A 26 -11.59 -10.76 -7.85
CA GLN A 26 -10.14 -10.66 -7.84
C GLN A 26 -9.83 -10.00 -9.17
N THR A 27 -9.67 -8.68 -9.14
CA THR A 27 -8.95 -7.99 -10.20
C THR A 27 -7.67 -8.82 -10.35
N PRO A 28 -7.34 -9.33 -11.54
CA PRO A 28 -6.08 -10.05 -11.72
C PRO A 28 -5.01 -9.21 -11.05
N ALA A 29 -4.13 -9.83 -10.26
CA ALA A 29 -3.13 -9.15 -9.45
C ALA A 29 -2.20 -8.32 -10.36
N GLY A 30 -2.73 -7.18 -10.82
CA GLY A 30 -2.03 -6.15 -11.52
C GLY A 30 -1.10 -5.55 -10.51
N GLU A 31 0.09 -5.19 -10.99
CA GLU A 31 1.09 -4.54 -10.17
C GLU A 31 0.46 -3.39 -9.40
N ARG A 32 0.47 -3.50 -8.07
CA ARG A 32 -0.08 -2.43 -7.23
C ARG A 32 0.83 -1.22 -7.47
N PRO A 33 0.29 0.00 -7.68
CA PRO A 33 1.12 1.16 -8.02
C PRO A 33 2.28 1.41 -7.05
N MET A 34 2.14 1.02 -5.77
CA MET A 34 3.17 1.15 -4.75
C MET A 34 4.31 0.12 -4.84
N ASP A 35 4.14 -0.95 -5.62
CA ASP A 35 5.17 -1.98 -5.85
C ASP A 35 6.10 -1.62 -7.02
N GLU A 36 5.87 -0.48 -7.70
CA GLU A 36 6.72 -0.05 -8.80
C GLU A 36 8.16 0.27 -8.32
N VAL A 37 9.14 -0.24 -9.06
CA VAL A 37 10.56 0.00 -8.79
C VAL A 37 11.11 1.04 -9.78
N PRO A 38 11.51 2.24 -9.34
CA PRO A 38 12.09 3.24 -10.22
C PRO A 38 13.51 2.86 -10.64
N ARG A 39 13.93 3.33 -11.82
CA ARG A 39 15.35 3.31 -12.20
C ARG A 39 16.04 4.54 -11.61
N GLN A 40 17.08 4.31 -10.82
CA GLN A 40 17.91 5.37 -10.26
C GLN A 40 19.08 5.73 -11.18
N THR A 41 19.38 7.01 -11.34
CA THR A 41 20.57 7.53 -12.02
C THR A 41 21.13 8.71 -11.24
N ARG A 42 22.46 8.80 -11.10
CA ARG A 42 23.12 10.00 -10.57
C ARG A 42 23.39 10.98 -11.70
N LEU A 43 22.92 12.21 -11.55
CA LEU A 43 23.16 13.30 -12.49
C LEU A 43 24.57 13.87 -12.33
N ALA A 44 25.05 14.61 -13.33
CA ALA A 44 26.40 15.19 -13.32
C ALA A 44 26.66 16.15 -12.14
N ASN A 45 25.60 16.78 -11.62
CA ASN A 45 25.65 17.66 -10.44
C ASN A 45 25.55 16.89 -9.10
N GLY A 46 25.49 15.55 -9.13
CA GLY A 46 25.36 14.68 -7.97
C GLY A 46 23.93 14.40 -7.51
N ASP A 47 22.92 15.09 -8.05
CA ASP A 47 21.51 14.83 -7.75
C ASP A 47 21.10 13.40 -8.15
N ARG A 48 20.06 12.89 -7.52
CA ARG A 48 19.53 11.54 -7.77
C ARG A 48 18.23 11.65 -8.57
N GLN A 49 18.21 11.02 -9.73
CA GLN A 49 17.03 10.93 -10.60
C GLN A 49 16.39 9.55 -10.44
N TYR A 50 15.07 9.52 -10.26
CA TYR A 50 14.24 8.33 -10.21
C TYR A 50 13.24 8.36 -11.36
N ALA A 51 13.34 7.41 -12.29
CA ALA A 51 12.48 7.31 -13.47
C ALA A 51 11.53 6.12 -13.39
N PHE A 52 10.26 6.36 -13.67
CA PHE A 52 9.16 5.41 -13.59
C PHE A 52 8.66 5.01 -14.98
N ARG A 53 7.89 3.91 -15.07
CA ARG A 53 7.45 3.27 -16.32
C ARG A 53 6.57 4.19 -17.17
N ASN A 54 5.74 5.02 -16.54
CA ASN A 54 4.86 5.97 -17.22
C ASN A 54 5.58 7.23 -17.74
N GLY A 55 6.91 7.31 -17.58
CA GLY A 55 7.70 8.48 -17.94
C GLY A 55 7.79 9.54 -16.84
N CYS A 56 7.21 9.31 -15.66
CA CYS A 56 7.45 10.17 -14.50
C CYS A 56 8.94 10.16 -14.14
N VAL A 57 9.46 11.35 -13.88
CA VAL A 57 10.83 11.57 -13.44
C VAL A 57 10.79 12.46 -12.21
N ILE A 58 11.43 12.01 -11.14
CA ILE A 58 11.58 12.77 -9.90
C ILE A 58 13.06 12.94 -9.61
N VAL A 59 13.49 14.19 -9.39
CA VAL A 59 14.88 14.52 -9.06
C VAL A 59 14.94 14.92 -7.59
N LEU A 60 15.78 14.22 -6.84
CA LEU A 60 16.08 14.47 -5.44
C LEU A 60 17.50 15.03 -5.30
N GLU A 61 17.73 15.73 -4.20
CA GLU A 61 19.07 16.17 -3.83
C GLU A 61 20.07 15.02 -3.69
N ALA A 62 21.35 15.34 -3.89
CA ALA A 62 22.45 14.38 -3.87
C ALA A 62 22.58 13.56 -2.57
N ARG A 63 22.30 14.18 -1.41
CA ARG A 63 22.57 13.60 -0.07
C ARG A 63 21.35 13.55 0.84
N ARG A 64 20.23 14.14 0.43
CA ARG A 64 19.01 14.22 1.24
C ARG A 64 17.85 13.67 0.43
N ALA A 65 16.86 13.07 1.10
CA ALA A 65 15.58 12.70 0.50
C ALA A 65 14.69 13.94 0.39
N VAL A 66 15.12 14.93 -0.40
CA VAL A 66 14.41 16.18 -0.65
C VAL A 66 14.17 16.29 -2.13
N VAL A 67 12.91 16.43 -2.53
CA VAL A 67 12.51 16.59 -3.94
C VAL A 67 12.91 17.98 -4.42
N LYS A 68 13.65 18.03 -5.53
CA LYS A 68 13.99 19.26 -6.25
C LYS A 68 13.02 19.56 -7.37
N SER A 69 12.60 18.52 -8.09
CA SER A 69 11.64 18.65 -9.19
C SER A 69 10.93 17.32 -9.45
N GLU A 70 9.70 17.42 -9.93
CA GLU A 70 8.87 16.30 -10.41
C GLU A 70 8.30 16.68 -11.78
N GLY A 71 8.19 15.70 -12.68
CA GLY A 71 7.56 15.90 -13.99
C GLY A 71 6.03 15.90 -13.91
N ASP A 72 5.37 16.53 -14.88
CA ASP A 72 3.91 16.74 -14.87
C ASP A 72 3.09 15.44 -14.88
N VAL A 73 3.65 14.35 -15.40
CA VAL A 73 3.00 13.02 -15.45
C VAL A 73 3.13 12.24 -14.13
N CYS A 74 3.80 12.81 -13.13
CA CYS A 74 4.00 12.18 -11.83
C CYS A 74 2.73 12.25 -10.98
N ALA A 75 2.17 11.09 -10.68
CA ALA A 75 1.23 10.94 -9.58
C ALA A 75 1.94 10.95 -8.21
N LEU A 76 1.20 11.29 -7.14
CA LEU A 76 1.72 11.40 -5.76
C LEU A 76 2.49 10.15 -5.29
N HIS A 77 2.04 8.95 -5.66
CA HIS A 77 2.69 7.71 -5.23
C HIS A 77 4.11 7.56 -5.78
N HIS A 78 4.42 8.07 -6.98
CA HIS A 78 5.78 8.04 -7.50
C HIS A 78 6.73 8.84 -6.60
N ARG A 79 6.27 9.96 -6.03
CA ARG A 79 7.05 10.77 -5.09
C ARG A 79 7.34 10.02 -3.81
N ASP A 80 6.32 9.36 -3.26
CA ASP A 80 6.47 8.57 -2.03
C ASP A 80 7.43 7.40 -2.24
N ILE A 81 7.35 6.71 -3.39
CA ILE A 81 8.30 5.66 -3.78
C ILE A 81 9.72 6.22 -3.93
N ALA A 82 9.90 7.34 -4.64
CA ALA A 82 11.22 7.94 -4.82
C ALA A 82 11.88 8.33 -3.48
N LEU A 83 11.10 8.89 -2.55
CA LEU A 83 11.57 9.23 -1.21
C LEU A 83 11.92 7.99 -0.40
N LEU A 84 11.14 6.91 -0.52
CA LEU A 84 11.45 5.63 0.13
C LEU A 84 12.79 5.07 -0.35
N TYR A 85 13.02 4.99 -1.66
CA TYR A 85 14.29 4.52 -2.22
C TYR A 85 15.47 5.41 -1.82
N ALA A 86 15.29 6.72 -1.83
CA ALA A 86 16.33 7.67 -1.46
C ALA A 86 16.71 7.67 0.03
N SER A 87 15.86 7.08 0.88
CA SER A 87 16.11 6.95 2.32
C SER A 87 16.95 5.72 2.67
N GLY A 88 17.01 4.72 1.79
CA GLY A 88 17.79 3.48 1.99
C GLY A 88 19.19 3.51 1.35
N ASP A 89 19.56 4.63 0.74
CA ASP A 89 20.67 4.82 -0.21
C ASP A 89 21.65 5.87 0.33
#